data_AF-G2IQU9-F1
#
_entry.id   AF-G2IQU9-F1
#
_cell.length_a   1.000
_cell.length_b   1.000
_cell.length_c   1.000
_cell.angle_alpha   90.00
_cell.angle_beta   90.00
_cell.angle_gamma   90.00
#
_symmetry.space_group_name_H-M   'P 1'
#
loop_
_entity.id
_entity.type
_entity.pdbx_description
1 polymer ?
#
loop_
_entity_poly.entity_id
_entity_poly.type
_entity_poly.pdbx_seq_one_letter_code
_entity_poly.pdbx_strand_id
1 'polypeptide(L)' 'MLRAAREMRQHEAILLLADDPVALIDVPALAQAHGWSLEVRELPGHAEFRIGRPRT' A
#
# COMPACT_ATOMS: atom_id res chain seq x y z
N MET A 1 2.99 8.96 1.27
CA MET A 1 1.62 8.68 1.79
C MET A 1 0.47 9.36 1.05
N LEU A 2 0.42 10.70 0.95
CA LEU A 2 -0.74 11.42 0.36
C LEU A 2 -1.15 10.97 -1.05
N ARG A 3 -0.18 10.58 -1.91
CA ARG A 3 -0.46 10.05 -3.24
C ARG A 3 -1.19 8.71 -3.18
N ALA A 4 -0.69 7.74 -2.42
CA ALA A 4 -1.34 6.44 -2.26
C ALA A 4 -2.79 6.57 -1.76
N ALA A 5 -3.03 7.39 -0.73
CA ALA A 5 -4.37 7.63 -0.21
C ALA A 5 -5.33 8.28 -1.23
N ARG A 6 -4.80 9.10 -2.16
CA ARG A 6 -5.58 9.66 -3.26
C ARG A 6 -5.93 8.61 -4.30
N GLU A 7 -4.95 7.81 -4.72
CA GLU A 7 -5.16 6.74 -5.69
C GLU A 7 -6.17 5.70 -5.18
N MET A 8 -6.21 5.45 -3.86
CA MET A 8 -7.18 4.53 -3.24
C MET A 8 -8.64 4.95 -3.41
N ARG A 9 -8.90 6.24 -3.73
CA ARG A 9 -10.25 6.72 -4.03
C ARG A 9 -10.65 6.51 -5.49
N GLN A 10 -9.68 6.34 -6.39
CA GLN A 10 -9.90 6.31 -7.84
C GLN A 10 -9.76 4.91 -8.44
N HIS A 11 -9.02 4.04 -7.78
CA HIS A 11 -8.68 2.70 -8.27
C HIS A 11 -9.15 1.61 -7.30
N GLU A 12 -9.36 0.40 -7.80
CA GLU A 12 -9.75 -0.75 -6.97
C GLU A 12 -8.54 -1.47 -6.35
N ALA A 13 -7.35 -1.26 -6.92
CA ALA A 13 -6.07 -1.75 -6.44
C ALA A 13 -4.93 -0.85 -6.92
N ILE A 14 -3.85 -0.79 -6.16
CA ILE A 14 -2.66 0.04 -6.41
C ILE A 14 -1.40 -0.78 -6.12
N LEU A 15 -0.38 -0.55 -6.93
CA LEU A 15 0.99 -0.98 -6.69
C LEU A 15 1.80 0.22 -6.22
N LEU A 16 2.42 0.11 -5.05
CA LEU A 16 3.31 1.14 -4.51
C LEU A 16 4.72 0.57 -4.36
N LEU A 17 5.72 1.30 -4.84
CA LEU A 17 7.13 1.04 -4.59
C LEU A 17 7.66 2.13 -3.65
N ALA A 18 8.32 1.74 -2.57
CA ALA A 18 8.93 2.68 -1.63
C ALA A 18 10.29 2.19 -1.16
N ASP A 19 11.29 3.04 -1.27
CA ASP A 19 12.65 2.85 -0.74
C ASP A 19 12.79 3.29 0.72
N ASP A 20 11.87 4.12 1.19
CA ASP A 20 11.82 4.59 2.58
C ASP A 20 11.33 3.48 3.53
N PRO A 21 12.12 3.08 4.55
CA PRO A 21 11.73 2.07 5.52
C PRO A 21 10.47 2.45 6.32
N VAL A 22 10.12 3.74 6.45
CA VAL A 22 8.88 4.16 7.13
C VAL A 22 7.63 3.63 6.43
N ALA A 23 7.71 3.35 5.12
CA ALA A 23 6.59 2.83 4.34
C ALA A 23 6.11 1.46 4.84
N LEU A 24 7.00 0.67 5.47
CA LEU A 24 6.67 -0.62 6.08
C LEU A 24 5.70 -0.48 7.27
N ILE A 25 5.59 0.70 7.87
CA ILE A 25 4.68 1.00 8.98
C ILE A 25 3.43 1.70 8.44
N ASP A 26 3.66 2.73 7.63
CA ASP A 26 2.64 3.65 7.14
C ASP A 26 1.64 2.98 6.17
N VAL A 27 2.13 2.18 5.22
CA VAL A 27 1.27 1.59 4.18
C VAL A 27 0.32 0.52 4.76
N PRO A 28 0.74 -0.38 5.66
CA PRO A 28 -0.19 -1.24 6.40
C PRO A 28 -1.24 -0.48 7.20
N ALA A 29 -0.84 0.57 7.91
CA ALA A 29 -1.78 1.39 8.70
C ALA A 29 -2.84 2.04 7.79
N LEU A 30 -2.44 2.54 6.62
CA LEU A 30 -3.36 3.10 5.64
C LEU A 30 -4.30 2.05 5.05
N ALA A 31 -3.79 0.89 4.63
CA ALA A 31 -4.63 -0.19 4.10
C ALA A 31 -5.68 -0.63 5.14
N GLN A 32 -5.26 -0.81 6.40
CA GLN A 32 -6.15 -1.16 7.50
C GLN A 32 -7.23 -0.09 7.74
N ALA A 33 -6.87 1.19 7.76
CA ALA A 33 -7.81 2.29 7.96
C ALA A 33 -8.91 2.36 6.89
N HIS A 34 -8.62 1.86 5.68
CA HIS A 34 -9.57 1.81 4.57
C HIS A 34 -10.26 0.45 4.41
N GLY A 35 -9.95 -0.55 5.24
CA GLY A 35 -10.47 -1.91 5.13
C GLY A 35 -9.99 -2.65 3.88
N TRP A 36 -8.78 -2.32 3.40
CA TRP A 36 -8.17 -2.90 2.20
C TRP A 36 -7.22 -4.04 2.56
N SER A 37 -7.10 -5.00 1.66
CA SER A 37 -6.09 -6.06 1.73
C SER A 37 -4.73 -5.51 1.29
N LEU A 38 -3.66 -6.03 1.90
CA LEU A 38 -2.27 -5.66 1.62
C LEU A 38 -1.41 -6.90 1.51
N GLU A 39 -0.56 -6.94 0.49
CA GLU A 39 0.61 -7.81 0.40
C GLU A 39 1.87 -6.96 0.33
N VAL A 40 2.91 -7.35 1.09
CA VAL A 40 4.22 -6.66 1.10
C VAL A 40 5.29 -7.63 0.61
N ARG A 41 6.18 -7.13 -0.23
CA ARG A 41 7.40 -7.83 -0.62
C ARG A 41 8.59 -6.89 -0.48
N GLU A 42 9.50 -7.22 0.41
CA GLU A 42 10.78 -6.51 0.54
C GLU A 42 11.75 -6.98 -0.54
N LEU A 43 12.34 -6.03 -1.26
CA LEU A 43 13.32 -6.23 -2.32
C LEU A 43 14.60 -5.45 -1.99
N PRO A 44 15.74 -5.77 -2.63
CA PRO A 44 16.94 -4.97 -2.47
C PRO A 44 16.68 -3.51 -2.86
N GLY A 45 16.79 -2.61 -1.87
CA GLY A 45 16.66 -1.16 -2.05
C GLY A 45 15.24 -0.60 -2.03
N HIS A 46 14.18 -1.43 -1.95
CA HIS A 46 12.80 -0.95 -1.81
C HIS A 46 11.82 -2.06 -1.40
N ALA A 47 10.64 -1.68 -0.92
CA ALA A 47 9.50 -2.56 -0.70
C ALA A 47 8.41 -2.32 -1.76
N GLU A 48 7.81 -3.41 -2.21
CA GLU A 48 6.62 -3.43 -3.05
C GLU A 48 5.39 -3.70 -2.16
N PHE A 49 4.37 -2.84 -2.29
CA PHE A 49 3.10 -2.98 -1.61
C PHE A 49 1.99 -3.12 -2.65
N ARG A 50 1.25 -4.23 -2.58
CA ARG A 50 0.05 -4.46 -3.38
C ARG A 50 -1.15 -4.25 -2.46
N ILE A 51 -1.85 -3.14 -2.63
CA ILE A 51 -3.03 -2.78 -1.82
C ILE A 51 -4.28 -2.78 -2.69
N GLY A 52 -5.39 -3.31 -2.19
CA GLY A 52 -6.65 -3.32 -2.92
C GLY A 52 -7.84 -3.65 -2.05
N ARG A 53 -9.06 -3.48 -2.58
CA ARG A 53 -10.27 -3.90 -1.89
C ARG A 53 -10.25 -5.41 -1.62
N PRO A 54 -10.80 -5.88 -0.48
CA PRO A 54 -10.95 -7.31 -0.25
C PRO A 54 -11.77 -7.92 -1.38
N ARG A 55 -11.25 -8.96 -2.03
CA ARG A 55 -12.05 -9.73 -2.99
C ARG A 55 -12.97 -10.65 -2.20
N THR A 56 -14.27 -10.38 -2.22
CA THR A 56 -15.33 -11.31 -1.79
C THR A 56 -15.39 -12.53 -2.67
#